data_AF-A0A9P6SV70-F1
#
_entry.id   AF-A0A9P6SV70-F1
#
_cell.length_a   1.000
_cell.length_b   1.000
_cell.length_c   1.000
_cell.angle_alpha   90.00
_cell.angle_beta   90.00
_cell.angle_gamma   90.00
#
_symmetry.space_group_name_H-M   'P 1'
#
loop_
_entity.id
_entity.type
_entity.pdbx_description
1 polymer ?
#
loop_
_entity_poly.entity_id
_entity_poly.type
_entity_poly.pdbx_seq_one_letter_code
_entity_poly.pdbx_strand_id
1 'polypeptide(L)'
;MPPKLPKLVPWHSPTEFIQVHEWFYPALAEDGTSGIRAQEGAIRRVKAWESRGKLPHAIDSTAAFVSVRVRDWTQTCSDQDLRLLYSMVFIRFVNGYVDGFQTSNTAKSIAYLAVEKVGMPIWFVELRHTATHDYLPSLTILRSATQQALAWINDNYWIPQLESIRLDEALSPEALLIMSKDVRHMIENYRNEKERQIEENVIPQPKQDTLVTSRLVRDLIKRCRSGDDLLEVLIPILL
;
A
#
# COMPACT_ATOMS: atom_id res chain seq x y z
N MET A 1 4.45 7.71 26.49
CA MET A 1 3.69 6.67 25.77
C MET A 1 4.40 5.34 25.97
N PRO A 2 3.68 4.24 26.18
CA PRO A 2 4.31 2.93 26.11
C PRO A 2 4.92 2.72 24.71
N PRO A 3 6.05 2.00 24.59
CA PRO A 3 6.64 1.70 23.29
C PRO A 3 5.62 0.97 22.41
N LYS A 4 5.55 1.37 21.13
CA LYS A 4 4.71 0.69 20.14
C LYS A 4 5.10 -0.78 20.13
N LEU A 5 4.13 -1.66 20.36
CA LEU A 5 4.38 -3.09 20.28
C LEU A 5 4.87 -3.43 18.86
N PRO A 6 5.92 -4.27 18.73
CA PRO A 6 6.44 -4.63 17.43
C PRO A 6 5.35 -5.30 16.60
N LYS A 7 5.19 -4.87 15.34
CA LYS A 7 4.29 -5.52 14.39
C LYS A 7 4.79 -6.94 14.18
N LEU A 8 3.97 -7.93 14.53
CA LEU A 8 4.26 -9.34 14.21
C LEU A 8 4.20 -9.52 12.70
N VAL A 9 5.34 -9.88 12.13
CA VAL A 9 5.50 -10.14 10.70
C VAL A 9 6.04 -11.55 10.49
N PRO A 10 5.69 -12.22 9.38
CA PRO A 10 6.08 -13.61 9.14
C PRO A 10 7.49 -13.78 8.53
N TRP A 11 8.11 -12.69 8.08
CA TRP A 11 9.52 -12.68 7.70
C TRP A 11 10.44 -12.49 8.91
N HIS A 12 11.62 -13.09 8.85
CA HIS A 12 12.64 -13.07 9.89
C HIS A 12 13.40 -11.74 9.94
N SER A 13 13.65 -11.11 8.79
CA SER A 13 14.40 -9.85 8.70
C SER A 13 13.90 -8.93 7.58
N PRO A 14 14.19 -7.62 7.64
CA PRO A 14 13.86 -6.70 6.56
C PRO A 14 14.50 -7.08 5.22
N THR A 15 15.73 -7.61 5.23
CA THR A 15 16.41 -8.14 4.05
C THR A 15 15.63 -9.28 3.39
N GLU A 16 15.00 -10.15 4.19
CA GLU A 16 14.17 -11.23 3.67
C GLU A 16 12.95 -10.69 2.91
N PHE A 17 12.34 -9.60 3.42
CA PHE A 17 11.22 -8.92 2.79
C PHE A 17 11.65 -8.24 1.47
N ILE A 18 12.75 -7.49 1.49
CA ILE A 18 13.32 -6.82 0.31
C ILE A 18 13.62 -7.85 -0.79
N GLN A 19 14.25 -8.97 -0.44
CA GLN A 19 14.60 -10.00 -1.43
C GLN A 19 13.36 -10.59 -2.12
N VAL A 20 12.26 -10.79 -1.39
CA VAL A 20 11.00 -11.30 -1.96
C VAL A 20 10.40 -10.29 -2.94
N HIS A 21 10.46 -8.99 -2.63
CA HIS A 21 10.05 -7.94 -3.56
C HIS A 21 10.88 -7.99 -4.85
N GLU A 22 12.20 -8.01 -4.76
CA GLU A 22 13.08 -8.10 -5.93
C GLU A 22 12.80 -9.34 -6.81
N TRP A 23 12.47 -10.46 -6.17
CA TRP A 23 12.11 -11.68 -6.89
C TRP A 23 10.73 -11.62 -7.55
N PHE A 24 9.77 -10.89 -6.97
CA PHE A 24 8.46 -10.65 -7.61
C PHE A 24 8.55 -9.66 -8.78
N TYR A 25 9.42 -8.66 -8.65
CA TYR A 25 9.62 -7.57 -9.60
C TYR A 25 11.06 -7.55 -10.14
N PRO A 26 11.52 -8.63 -10.82
CA PRO A 26 12.88 -8.70 -11.32
C PRO A 26 13.11 -7.61 -12.36
N ALA A 27 14.33 -7.06 -12.39
CA ALA A 27 14.77 -6.19 -13.47
C ALA A 27 14.61 -6.91 -14.83
N LEU A 28 14.24 -6.15 -15.87
CA LEU A 28 14.00 -6.68 -17.21
C LEU A 28 15.27 -7.38 -17.73
N ALA A 29 15.30 -8.70 -17.68
CA ALA A 29 16.31 -9.51 -18.36
C ALA A 29 15.86 -9.75 -19.80
N GLU A 30 16.78 -9.63 -20.76
CA GLU A 30 16.49 -9.70 -22.20
C GLU A 30 15.85 -11.03 -22.65
N ASP A 31 16.01 -12.11 -21.88
CA ASP A 31 15.50 -13.45 -22.20
C ASP A 31 14.23 -13.87 -21.45
N GLY A 32 13.75 -13.06 -20.49
CA GLY A 32 12.60 -13.35 -19.63
C GLY A 32 12.72 -14.58 -18.70
N THR A 33 13.73 -15.44 -18.89
CA THR A 33 13.85 -16.76 -18.25
C THR A 33 14.40 -16.63 -16.83
N SER A 34 15.34 -15.70 -16.63
CA SER A 34 15.86 -15.37 -15.29
C SER A 34 14.75 -14.89 -14.34
N GLY A 35 13.78 -14.14 -14.85
CA GLY A 35 12.68 -13.59 -14.06
C GLY A 35 11.73 -14.66 -13.50
N ILE A 36 11.49 -15.75 -14.25
CA ILE A 36 10.57 -16.81 -13.83
C ILE A 36 11.12 -17.59 -12.63
N ARG A 37 12.41 -17.96 -12.64
CA ARG A 37 13.02 -18.68 -11.51
C ARG A 37 13.02 -17.87 -10.22
N ALA A 38 13.27 -16.56 -10.32
CA ALA A 38 13.18 -15.66 -9.18
C ALA A 38 11.75 -15.64 -8.62
N GLN A 39 10.76 -15.50 -9.48
CA GLN A 39 9.33 -15.51 -9.12
C GLN A 39 8.90 -16.83 -8.45
N GLU A 40 9.34 -17.98 -8.96
CA GLU A 40 9.13 -19.28 -8.30
C GLU A 40 9.78 -19.35 -6.90
N GLY A 41 10.94 -18.70 -6.73
CA GLY A 41 11.58 -18.51 -5.42
C GLY A 41 10.72 -17.67 -4.47
N ALA A 42 10.20 -16.54 -4.94
CA ALA A 42 9.30 -15.67 -4.16
C ALA A 42 8.02 -16.39 -3.74
N ILE A 43 7.37 -17.11 -4.65
CA ILE A 43 6.15 -17.89 -4.36
C ILE A 43 6.42 -18.92 -3.25
N ARG A 44 7.52 -19.67 -3.35
CA ARG A 44 7.91 -20.63 -2.31
C ARG A 44 8.18 -19.95 -0.98
N ARG A 45 8.79 -18.76 -0.99
CA ARG A 45 9.05 -17.99 0.23
C ARG A 45 7.77 -17.52 0.89
N VAL A 46 6.83 -16.96 0.11
CA VAL A 46 5.52 -16.54 0.63
C VAL A 46 4.75 -17.73 1.20
N LYS A 47 4.82 -18.91 0.57
CA LYS A 47 4.25 -20.14 1.14
C LYS A 47 4.85 -20.54 2.49
N ALA A 48 6.15 -20.30 2.69
CA ALA A 48 6.77 -20.50 4.00
C ALA A 48 6.36 -19.42 5.02
N TRP A 49 5.98 -18.21 4.58
CA TRP A 49 5.44 -17.18 5.46
C TRP A 49 4.00 -17.47 5.88
N GLU A 50 3.16 -18.03 4.99
CA GLU A 50 1.79 -18.48 5.30
C GLU A 50 1.76 -19.45 6.49
N SER A 51 2.77 -20.32 6.64
CA SER A 51 2.83 -21.29 7.74
C SER A 51 3.20 -20.66 9.10
N ARG A 52 3.71 -19.42 9.11
CA ARG A 52 4.13 -18.69 10.31
C ARG A 52 3.03 -17.77 10.85
N GLY A 53 2.02 -17.45 10.04
CA GLY A 53 0.92 -16.58 10.45
C GLY A 53 0.15 -15.99 9.29
N LYS A 54 -0.75 -15.06 9.62
CA LYS A 54 -1.57 -14.37 8.63
C LYS A 54 -0.72 -13.40 7.80
N LEU A 55 -0.80 -13.51 6.48
CA LEU A 55 -0.14 -12.59 5.57
C LEU A 55 -0.98 -11.33 5.33
N PRO A 56 -0.33 -10.18 5.09
CA PRO A 56 -0.95 -9.05 4.42
C PRO A 56 -1.54 -9.48 3.06
N HIS A 57 -2.80 -9.10 2.80
CA HIS A 57 -3.52 -9.44 1.57
C HIS A 57 -2.78 -9.03 0.28
N ALA A 58 -1.98 -7.95 0.35
CA ALA A 58 -1.13 -7.50 -0.75
C ALA A 58 -0.09 -8.57 -1.14
N ILE A 59 0.57 -9.19 -0.17
CA ILE A 59 1.59 -10.23 -0.39
C ILE A 59 0.93 -11.48 -0.98
N ASP A 60 -0.22 -11.89 -0.42
CA ASP A 60 -1.00 -13.03 -0.94
C ASP A 60 -1.44 -12.80 -2.39
N SER A 61 -1.95 -11.60 -2.67
CA SER A 61 -2.40 -11.22 -4.02
C SER A 61 -1.25 -11.19 -5.02
N THR A 62 -0.10 -10.60 -4.65
CA THR A 62 1.10 -10.61 -5.49
C THR A 62 1.53 -12.05 -5.80
N ALA A 63 1.66 -12.91 -4.78
CA ALA A 63 2.06 -14.29 -4.96
C ALA A 63 1.08 -15.07 -5.84
N ALA A 64 -0.23 -14.85 -5.68
CA ALA A 64 -1.26 -15.49 -6.48
C ALA A 64 -1.20 -15.06 -7.96
N PHE A 65 -1.09 -13.76 -8.25
CA PHE A 65 -0.98 -13.26 -9.62
C PHE A 65 0.29 -13.77 -10.31
N VAL A 66 1.43 -13.71 -9.62
CA VAL A 66 2.70 -14.20 -10.14
C VAL A 66 2.66 -15.71 -10.36
N SER A 67 2.00 -16.48 -9.49
CA SER A 67 1.82 -17.92 -9.67
C SER A 67 1.06 -18.26 -10.96
N VAL A 68 -0.03 -17.53 -11.26
CA VAL A 68 -0.77 -17.74 -12.52
C VAL A 68 0.08 -17.30 -13.72
N ARG A 69 0.81 -16.18 -13.62
CA ARG A 69 1.73 -15.71 -14.67
C ARG A 69 2.84 -16.73 -14.98
N VAL A 70 3.41 -17.38 -13.97
CA VAL A 70 4.41 -18.44 -14.16
C VAL A 70 3.80 -19.64 -14.88
N ARG A 71 2.58 -20.06 -14.52
CA ARG A 71 1.88 -21.16 -15.20
C ARG A 71 1.54 -20.83 -16.65
N ASP A 72 1.15 -19.59 -16.90
CA ASP A 72 0.88 -19.04 -18.23
C ASP A 72 2.16 -19.07 -19.08
N TRP A 73 3.27 -18.54 -18.57
CA TRP A 73 4.56 -18.56 -19.28
C TRP A 73 5.06 -19.98 -19.58
N THR A 74 4.98 -20.87 -18.59
CA THR A 74 5.44 -22.26 -18.72
C THR A 74 4.47 -23.15 -19.50
N GLN A 75 3.31 -22.62 -19.91
CA GLN A 75 2.28 -23.35 -20.67
C GLN A 75 1.86 -24.65 -19.99
N THR A 76 1.72 -24.63 -18.66
CA THR A 76 1.39 -25.82 -17.84
C THR A 76 -0.12 -26.04 -17.68
N CYS A 77 -0.96 -25.16 -18.24
CA CYS A 77 -2.41 -25.18 -18.13
C CYS A 77 -3.04 -24.85 -19.49
N SER A 78 -4.28 -25.30 -19.73
CA SER A 78 -5.02 -24.90 -20.92
C SER A 78 -5.43 -23.42 -20.86
N ASP A 79 -5.73 -22.80 -22.01
CA ASP A 79 -6.23 -21.42 -22.06
C ASP A 79 -7.47 -21.20 -21.20
N GLN A 80 -8.37 -22.19 -21.15
CA GLN A 80 -9.59 -22.11 -20.35
C GLN A 80 -9.28 -22.15 -18.85
N ASP A 81 -8.33 -23.01 -18.43
CA ASP A 81 -7.89 -23.07 -17.04
C ASP A 81 -7.22 -21.76 -16.61
N LEU A 82 -6.37 -21.19 -17.48
CA LEU A 82 -5.72 -19.90 -17.22
C LEU A 82 -6.75 -18.78 -17.06
N ARG A 83 -7.79 -18.73 -17.89
CA ARG A 83 -8.87 -17.73 -17.76
C ARG A 83 -9.58 -17.83 -16.42
N LEU A 84 -9.89 -19.05 -15.97
CA LEU A 84 -10.51 -19.30 -14.67
C LEU A 84 -9.58 -18.90 -13.52
N LEU A 85 -8.30 -19.28 -13.59
CA LEU A 85 -7.29 -18.96 -12.58
C LEU A 85 -7.08 -17.45 -12.44
N TYR A 86 -6.81 -16.74 -13.55
CA TYR A 86 -6.64 -15.29 -13.53
C TYR A 86 -7.88 -14.58 -12.99
N SER A 87 -9.07 -14.99 -13.45
CA SER A 87 -10.33 -14.40 -12.99
C SER A 87 -10.52 -14.58 -11.49
N MET A 88 -10.30 -15.79 -10.97
CA MET A 88 -10.41 -16.07 -9.53
C MET A 88 -9.43 -15.24 -8.72
N VAL A 89 -8.17 -15.18 -9.13
CA VAL A 89 -7.15 -14.37 -8.44
C VAL A 89 -7.54 -12.89 -8.44
N PHE A 90 -8.01 -12.37 -9.58
CA PHE A 90 -8.43 -10.98 -9.69
C PHE A 90 -9.64 -10.65 -8.80
N ILE A 91 -10.64 -11.54 -8.76
CA ILE A 91 -11.80 -11.41 -7.88
C ILE A 91 -11.38 -11.39 -6.41
N ARG A 92 -10.49 -12.32 -6.00
CA ARG A 92 -9.97 -12.38 -4.62
C ARG A 92 -9.18 -11.15 -4.25
N PHE A 93 -8.35 -10.65 -5.16
CA PHE A 93 -7.61 -9.41 -5.01
C PHE A 93 -8.55 -8.22 -4.73
N VAL A 94 -9.53 -7.97 -5.60
CA VAL A 94 -10.47 -6.84 -5.44
C VAL A 94 -11.28 -6.97 -4.15
N ASN A 95 -11.87 -8.15 -3.90
CA ASN A 95 -12.69 -8.36 -2.71
C ASN A 95 -11.85 -8.16 -1.43
N GLY A 96 -10.65 -8.73 -1.33
CA GLY A 96 -9.86 -8.62 -0.10
C GLY A 96 -9.41 -7.19 0.25
N TYR A 97 -9.23 -6.32 -0.76
CA TYR A 97 -8.98 -4.90 -0.50
C TYR A 97 -10.23 -4.14 -0.08
N VAL A 98 -11.38 -4.46 -0.69
CA VAL A 98 -12.64 -3.73 -0.44
C VAL A 98 -13.30 -4.17 0.87
N ASP A 99 -13.27 -5.47 1.18
CA ASP A 99 -13.96 -6.07 2.33
C ASP A 99 -13.46 -5.47 3.67
N GLY A 100 -12.16 -5.13 3.76
CA GLY A 100 -11.58 -4.50 4.95
C GLY A 100 -12.16 -3.12 5.29
N PHE A 101 -12.82 -2.46 4.33
CA PHE A 101 -13.44 -1.15 4.51
C PHE A 101 -14.97 -1.20 4.62
N GLN A 102 -15.56 -2.40 4.55
CA GLN A 102 -17.00 -2.55 4.74
C GLN A 102 -17.32 -2.48 6.24
N THR A 103 -18.08 -1.46 6.65
CA THR A 103 -18.49 -1.30 8.05
C THR A 103 -19.88 -1.88 8.28
N SER A 104 -20.10 -2.51 9.43
CA SER A 104 -21.34 -3.23 9.77
C SER A 104 -22.61 -2.37 9.74
N ASN A 105 -22.49 -1.05 9.94
CA ASN A 105 -23.66 -0.17 10.10
C ASN A 105 -24.29 0.29 8.77
N THR A 106 -23.58 0.22 7.64
CA THR A 106 -24.12 0.59 6.34
C THR A 106 -23.28 -0.07 5.24
N ALA A 107 -23.90 -0.94 4.46
CA ALA A 107 -23.26 -1.54 3.30
C ALA A 107 -23.03 -0.46 2.24
N LYS A 108 -21.76 -0.11 2.01
CA LYS A 108 -21.36 0.76 0.90
C LYS A 108 -21.08 -0.10 -0.33
N SER A 109 -21.26 0.49 -1.51
CA SER A 109 -20.97 -0.20 -2.77
C SER A 109 -19.47 -0.50 -2.88
N ILE A 110 -19.13 -1.62 -3.52
CA ILE A 110 -17.74 -2.01 -3.78
C ILE A 110 -17.02 -0.93 -4.59
N ALA A 111 -17.70 -0.34 -5.58
CA ALA A 111 -17.19 0.76 -6.39
C ALA A 111 -16.80 1.98 -5.52
N TYR A 112 -17.68 2.39 -4.60
CA TYR A 112 -17.40 3.50 -3.69
C TYR A 112 -16.19 3.19 -2.80
N LEU A 113 -16.14 1.99 -2.20
CA LEU A 113 -15.04 1.62 -1.31
C LEU A 113 -13.70 1.53 -2.05
N ALA A 114 -13.69 0.95 -3.26
CA ALA A 114 -12.50 0.82 -4.09
C ALA A 114 -11.89 2.18 -4.42
N VAL A 115 -12.70 3.15 -4.86
CA VAL A 115 -12.18 4.47 -5.25
C VAL A 115 -11.86 5.32 -4.01
N GLU A 116 -12.82 5.47 -3.10
CA GLU A 116 -12.73 6.47 -2.02
C GLU A 116 -11.92 6.03 -0.81
N LYS A 117 -11.76 4.72 -0.60
CA LYS A 117 -11.05 4.18 0.58
C LYS A 117 -9.77 3.48 0.23
N VAL A 118 -9.75 2.77 -0.91
CA VAL A 118 -8.58 1.99 -1.33
C VAL A 118 -7.71 2.76 -2.33
N GLY A 119 -8.28 3.66 -3.13
CA GLY A 119 -7.55 4.28 -4.25
C GLY A 119 -7.33 3.31 -5.43
N MET A 120 -8.18 2.29 -5.54
CA MET A 120 -8.12 1.30 -6.61
C MET A 120 -8.81 1.82 -7.88
N PRO A 121 -8.27 1.55 -9.09
CA PRO A 121 -8.92 1.91 -10.34
C PRO A 121 -10.32 1.30 -10.46
N ILE A 122 -11.31 2.10 -10.85
CA ILE A 122 -12.71 1.65 -10.94
C ILE A 122 -12.88 0.45 -11.88
N TRP A 123 -12.11 0.39 -12.96
CA TRP A 123 -12.21 -0.69 -13.93
C TRP A 123 -11.79 -2.05 -13.35
N PHE A 124 -11.03 -2.10 -12.25
CA PHE A 124 -10.77 -3.36 -11.53
C PHE A 124 -12.08 -3.92 -10.96
N VAL A 125 -12.94 -3.06 -10.42
CA VAL A 125 -14.25 -3.43 -9.89
C VAL A 125 -15.16 -3.91 -11.02
N GLU A 126 -15.12 -3.24 -12.18
CA GLU A 126 -15.87 -3.64 -13.38
C GLU A 126 -15.41 -5.02 -13.88
N LEU A 127 -14.10 -5.24 -14.01
CA LEU A 127 -13.57 -6.54 -14.44
C LEU A 127 -13.95 -7.66 -13.45
N ARG A 128 -13.91 -7.38 -12.14
CA ARG A 128 -14.40 -8.31 -11.12
C ARG A 128 -15.88 -8.60 -11.33
N HIS A 129 -16.73 -7.60 -11.57
CA HIS A 129 -18.16 -7.80 -11.82
C HIS A 129 -18.38 -8.70 -13.04
N THR A 130 -17.77 -8.36 -14.17
CA THR A 130 -17.83 -9.10 -15.42
C THR A 130 -17.45 -10.56 -15.23
N ALA A 131 -16.32 -10.82 -14.57
CA ALA A 131 -15.82 -12.17 -14.35
C ALA A 131 -16.69 -13.02 -13.40
N THR A 132 -17.45 -12.39 -12.51
CA THR A 132 -18.34 -13.09 -11.56
C THR A 132 -19.75 -13.34 -12.07
N HIS A 133 -20.30 -12.39 -12.82
CA HIS A 133 -21.75 -12.35 -13.12
C HIS A 133 -22.06 -12.44 -14.61
N ASP A 134 -21.17 -11.93 -15.48
CA ASP A 134 -21.47 -11.81 -16.90
C ASP A 134 -20.82 -12.94 -17.71
N TYR A 135 -19.52 -12.84 -17.97
CA TYR A 135 -18.78 -13.82 -18.76
C TYR A 135 -17.31 -13.86 -18.35
N LEU A 136 -16.67 -15.00 -18.58
CA LEU A 136 -15.25 -15.16 -18.29
C LEU A 136 -14.42 -14.29 -19.27
N PRO A 137 -13.61 -13.32 -18.79
CA PRO A 137 -12.86 -12.45 -19.69
C PRO A 137 -11.83 -13.19 -20.55
N SER A 138 -11.37 -12.58 -21.64
CA SER A 138 -10.34 -13.15 -22.51
C SER A 138 -8.97 -13.13 -21.83
N LEU A 139 -8.07 -14.04 -22.24
CA LEU A 139 -6.71 -14.07 -21.69
C LEU A 139 -5.95 -12.75 -21.92
N THR A 140 -6.15 -12.10 -23.06
CA THR A 140 -5.52 -10.81 -23.35
C THR A 140 -5.90 -9.75 -22.31
N ILE A 141 -7.19 -9.65 -21.97
CA ILE A 141 -7.67 -8.73 -20.94
C ILE A 141 -7.11 -9.13 -19.58
N LEU A 142 -7.14 -10.41 -19.22
CA LEU A 142 -6.69 -10.90 -17.92
C LEU A 142 -5.19 -10.73 -17.70
N ARG A 143 -4.36 -10.94 -18.73
CA ARG A 143 -2.91 -10.70 -18.70
C ARG A 143 -2.60 -9.22 -18.50
N SER A 144 -3.22 -8.35 -19.29
CA SER A 144 -3.09 -6.89 -19.13
C SER A 144 -3.55 -6.43 -17.76
N ALA A 145 -4.68 -6.97 -17.29
CA ALA A 145 -5.22 -6.60 -15.99
C ALA A 145 -4.33 -7.06 -14.84
N THR A 146 -3.74 -8.25 -14.95
CA THR A 146 -2.78 -8.76 -13.97
C THR A 146 -1.52 -7.90 -13.91
N GLN A 147 -1.01 -7.44 -15.06
CA GLN A 147 0.13 -6.52 -15.09
C GLN A 147 -0.19 -5.20 -14.37
N GLN A 148 -1.36 -4.62 -14.64
CA GLN A 148 -1.80 -3.39 -13.99
C GLN A 148 -2.05 -3.58 -12.49
N ALA A 149 -2.63 -4.71 -12.08
CA ALA A 149 -2.83 -5.03 -10.67
C ALA A 149 -1.50 -5.21 -9.92
N LEU A 150 -0.53 -5.91 -10.52
CA LEU A 150 0.80 -6.08 -9.92
C LEU A 150 1.54 -4.75 -9.77
N ALA A 151 1.45 -3.85 -10.76
CA ALA A 151 2.00 -2.50 -10.67
C ALA A 151 1.30 -1.69 -9.57
N TRP A 152 -0.03 -1.74 -9.53
CA TRP A 152 -0.79 -1.04 -8.48
C TRP A 152 -0.45 -1.55 -7.07
N ILE A 153 -0.30 -2.87 -6.86
CA ILE A 153 0.13 -3.43 -5.57
C ILE A 153 1.56 -2.99 -5.23
N ASN A 154 2.44 -2.92 -6.23
CA ASN A 154 3.81 -2.44 -6.03
C ASN A 154 3.81 -1.01 -5.48
N ASP A 155 3.07 -0.12 -6.13
CA ASP A 155 3.04 1.31 -5.80
C ASP A 155 2.30 1.58 -4.49
N ASN A 156 1.24 0.83 -4.18
CA ASN A 156 0.37 1.08 -3.03
C ASN A 156 0.71 0.26 -1.77
N TYR A 157 1.58 -0.75 -1.89
CA TYR A 157 1.98 -1.58 -0.76
C TYR A 157 3.49 -1.76 -0.68
N TRP A 158 4.12 -2.35 -1.70
CA TRP A 158 5.53 -2.75 -1.61
C TRP A 158 6.47 -1.55 -1.46
N ILE A 159 6.36 -0.53 -2.33
CA ILE A 159 7.20 0.66 -2.27
C ILE A 159 7.09 1.37 -0.91
N PRO A 160 5.88 1.69 -0.40
CA PRO A 160 5.76 2.29 0.93
C PRO A 160 6.37 1.45 2.07
N GLN A 161 6.27 0.11 2.01
CA GLN A 161 6.91 -0.75 3.01
C GLN A 161 8.44 -0.72 2.91
N LEU A 162 8.99 -0.74 1.69
CA LEU A 162 10.43 -0.66 1.46
C LEU A 162 10.99 0.68 1.92
N GLU A 163 10.29 1.79 1.64
CA GLU A 163 10.66 3.11 2.12
C GLU A 163 10.64 3.18 3.65
N SER A 164 9.62 2.63 4.30
CA SER A 164 9.58 2.52 5.77
C SER A 164 10.77 1.76 6.32
N ILE A 165 11.14 0.61 5.73
CA ILE A 165 12.30 -0.18 6.15
C ILE A 165 13.59 0.64 6.00
N ARG A 166 13.76 1.34 4.87
CA ARG A 166 14.95 2.17 4.62
C ARG A 166 15.07 3.33 5.61
N LEU A 167 13.94 3.96 5.98
CA LEU A 167 13.92 5.02 6.98
C LEU A 167 14.28 4.48 8.37
N ASP A 168 13.76 3.30 8.74
CA ASP A 168 14.09 2.64 10.00
C ASP A 168 15.58 2.25 10.08
N GLU A 169 16.21 1.88 8.97
CA GLU A 169 17.65 1.59 8.90
C GLU A 169 18.52 2.87 8.93
N ALA A 170 18.07 3.94 8.26
CA ALA A 170 18.83 5.18 8.15
C ALA A 170 18.79 6.04 9.43
N LEU A 171 17.70 5.96 10.19
CA LEU A 171 17.48 6.79 11.37
C LEU A 171 17.88 6.03 12.63
N SER A 172 19.00 6.42 13.24
CA SER A 172 19.34 5.88 14.56
C SER A 172 18.24 6.26 15.57
N PRO A 173 17.98 5.43 16.60
CA PRO A 173 17.01 5.78 17.65
C PRO A 173 17.29 7.13 18.30
N GLU A 174 18.56 7.53 18.35
CA GLU A 174 19.00 8.81 18.89
C GLU A 174 18.71 9.98 17.94
N ALA A 175 18.93 9.80 16.64
CA ALA A 175 18.54 10.78 15.63
C ALA A 175 17.02 11.00 15.61
N LEU A 176 16.23 9.92 15.69
CA LEU A 176 14.77 10.00 15.77
C LEU A 176 14.32 10.77 17.03
N LEU A 177 14.99 10.53 18.16
CA LEU A 177 14.71 11.22 19.42
C LEU A 177 15.00 12.73 19.30
N ILE A 178 16.14 13.10 18.73
CA ILE A 178 16.53 14.51 18.52
C ILE A 178 15.51 15.19 17.60
N MET A 179 15.23 14.59 16.45
CA MET A 179 14.27 15.14 15.47
C MET A 179 12.86 15.28 16.07
N SER A 180 12.42 14.31 16.88
CA SER A 180 11.12 14.41 17.56
C SER A 180 11.04 15.58 18.56
N LYS A 181 12.16 15.91 19.22
CA LYS A 181 12.25 17.07 20.11
C LYS A 181 12.22 18.37 19.31
N ASP A 182 12.92 18.43 18.19
CA ASP A 182 12.97 19.61 17.33
C ASP A 182 11.60 19.92 16.71
N VAL A 183 10.89 18.90 16.20
CA VAL A 183 9.52 19.05 15.68
C VAL A 183 8.57 19.51 16.79
N ARG A 184 8.66 18.91 17.99
CA ARG A 184 7.84 19.33 19.13
C ARG A 184 8.10 20.79 19.50
N HIS A 185 9.37 21.18 19.56
CA HIS A 185 9.75 22.56 19.87
C HIS A 185 9.25 23.55 18.80
N MET A 186 9.31 23.18 17.53
CA MET A 186 8.78 23.99 16.43
C MET A 186 7.26 24.18 16.52
N ILE A 187 6.51 23.12 16.86
CA ILE A 187 5.06 23.19 17.06
C ILE A 187 4.71 24.07 18.26
N GLU A 188 5.42 23.90 19.39
CA GLU A 188 5.24 24.71 20.59
C GLU A 188 5.52 26.20 20.31
N ASN A 189 6.63 26.50 19.61
CA ASN A 189 6.96 27.87 19.22
C ASN A 189 5.89 28.49 18.31
N TYR A 190 5.40 27.74 17.31
CA TYR A 190 4.32 28.21 16.44
C TYR A 190 3.02 28.48 17.22
N ARG A 191 2.68 27.60 18.17
CA ARG A 191 1.51 27.76 19.03
C ARG A 191 1.63 29.02 19.90
N ASN A 192 2.76 29.20 20.57
CA ASN A 192 3.02 30.34 21.45
C ASN A 192 2.98 31.66 20.66
N GLU A 193 3.58 31.69 19.47
CA GLU A 193 3.56 32.87 18.60
C GLU A 193 2.14 33.20 18.11
N LYS A 194 1.32 32.18 17.81
CA LYS A 194 -0.09 32.37 17.45
C LYS A 194 -0.93 32.88 18.63
N GLU A 195 -0.70 32.38 19.84
CA GLU A 195 -1.35 32.86 21.07
C GLU A 195 -0.98 34.34 21.33
N ARG A 196 0.29 34.71 21.15
CA ARG A 196 0.79 36.09 21.25
C ARG A 196 0.15 37.04 20.24
N GLN A 197 0.00 36.61 18.98
CA GLN A 197 -0.66 37.40 17.93
C GLN A 197 -2.15 37.64 18.21
N ILE A 198 -2.82 36.70 18.87
CA ILE A 198 -4.23 36.84 19.29
C ILE A 198 -4.35 37.84 20.46
N GLU A 199 -3.44 37.77 21.45
CA GLU A 199 -3.41 38.69 22.60
C GLU A 199 -3.08 40.14 22.19
N GLU A 200 -2.19 40.31 21.20
CA GLU A 200 -1.81 41.64 20.70
C GLU A 200 -2.88 42.28 19.78
N ASN A 201 -4.04 41.63 19.59
CA ASN A 201 -5.15 42.09 18.72
C ASN A 201 -4.71 42.39 17.26
N VAL A 202 -3.62 41.77 16.83
CA VAL A 202 -3.10 41.88 15.47
C VAL A 202 -3.85 40.87 14.63
N ILE A 203 -4.93 41.30 13.96
CA ILE A 203 -5.62 40.46 12.96
C ILE A 203 -4.61 40.21 11.83
N PRO A 204 -4.09 38.97 11.65
CA PRO A 204 -3.11 38.74 10.62
C PRO A 204 -3.81 38.77 9.27
N GLN A 205 -3.41 39.68 8.38
CA GLN A 205 -3.70 39.55 6.96
C GLN A 205 -3.06 38.22 6.50
N PRO A 206 -3.83 37.25 5.99
CA PRO A 206 -3.26 35.96 5.65
C PRO A 206 -2.29 36.14 4.50
N LYS A 207 -0.99 35.94 4.76
CA LYS A 207 -0.01 35.80 3.68
C LYS A 207 -0.43 34.61 2.83
N GLN A 208 -0.21 34.71 1.52
CA GLN A 208 -0.65 33.72 0.54
C GLN A 208 -0.13 32.30 0.90
N ASP A 209 1.07 32.23 1.47
CA ASP A 209 1.66 31.01 2.01
C ASP A 209 0.87 30.43 3.19
N THR A 210 0.38 31.26 4.12
CA THR A 210 -0.43 30.83 5.27
C THR A 210 -1.76 30.21 4.84
N LEU A 211 -2.34 30.66 3.72
CA LEU A 211 -3.54 30.06 3.13
C LEU A 211 -3.25 28.70 2.50
N VAL A 212 -2.11 28.56 1.83
CA VAL A 212 -1.67 27.28 1.24
C VAL A 212 -1.35 26.27 2.34
N THR A 213 -0.58 26.67 3.36
CA THR A 213 -0.26 25.80 4.52
C THR A 213 -1.51 25.43 5.30
N SER A 214 -2.43 26.38 5.54
CA SER A 214 -3.71 26.10 6.22
C SER A 214 -4.60 25.15 5.41
N ARG A 215 -4.56 25.23 4.08
CA ARG A 215 -5.28 24.32 3.19
C ARG A 215 -4.67 22.92 3.20
N LEU A 216 -3.34 22.82 3.11
CA LEU A 216 -2.60 21.56 3.20
C LEU A 216 -2.80 20.87 4.56
N VAL A 217 -2.68 21.62 5.67
CA VAL A 217 -2.94 21.13 7.02
C VAL A 217 -4.40 20.70 7.19
N ARG A 218 -5.37 21.41 6.60
CA ARG A 218 -6.78 21.02 6.64
C ARG A 218 -7.07 19.76 5.83
N ASP A 219 -6.42 19.59 4.68
CA ASP A 219 -6.53 18.38 3.87
C ASP A 219 -5.81 17.19 4.54
N LEU A 220 -4.71 17.43 5.25
CA LEU A 220 -4.04 16.48 6.14
C LEU A 220 -4.93 16.04 7.31
N ILE A 221 -5.53 17.00 8.02
CA ILE A 221 -6.46 16.73 9.12
C ILE A 221 -7.70 15.95 8.64
N LYS A 222 -8.24 16.25 7.46
CA LYS A 222 -9.37 15.50 6.87
C LYS A 222 -9.03 14.06 6.52
N ARG A 223 -7.76 13.77 6.22
CA ARG A 223 -7.27 12.41 5.91
C ARG A 223 -6.97 11.61 7.18
N CYS A 224 -6.75 12.28 8.30
CA CYS A 224 -6.48 11.67 9.61
C CYS A 224 -7.81 11.40 10.35
N ARG A 225 -8.03 10.17 10.83
CA ARG A 225 -9.29 9.81 11.54
C ARG A 225 -9.24 10.13 13.04
N SER A 226 -8.04 10.37 13.58
CA SER A 226 -7.78 10.79 14.96
C SER A 226 -6.57 11.73 15.04
N GLY A 227 -6.40 12.44 16.16
CA GLY A 227 -5.30 13.39 16.37
C GLY A 227 -3.89 12.76 16.39
N ASP A 228 -3.79 11.47 16.68
CA ASP A 228 -2.52 10.73 16.68
C ASP A 228 -2.07 10.33 15.26
N ASP A 229 -3.02 10.12 14.32
CA ASP A 229 -2.71 9.85 12.90
C ASP A 229 -2.02 11.06 12.23
N LEU A 230 -2.28 12.26 12.74
CA LEU A 230 -1.77 13.52 12.22
C LEU A 230 -0.24 13.62 12.31
N LEU A 231 0.34 13.07 13.37
CA LEU A 231 1.79 13.02 13.55
C LEU A 231 2.43 11.99 12.60
N GLU A 232 1.76 10.87 12.32
CA GLU A 232 2.26 9.87 11.36
C GLU A 232 2.23 10.36 9.91
N VAL A 233 1.29 11.24 9.56
CA VAL A 233 1.23 11.79 8.19
C VAL A 233 2.11 13.05 8.03
N LEU A 234 2.34 13.82 9.10
CA LEU A 234 3.22 14.99 9.04
C LEU A 234 4.72 14.62 8.95
N ILE A 235 5.14 13.53 9.58
CA ILE A 235 6.55 13.11 9.61
C ILE A 235 7.11 12.82 8.20
N PRO A 236 6.41 12.10 7.30
CA PRO A 236 6.89 11.85 5.93
C PRO A 236 6.75 13.04 4.97
N ILE A 237 6.01 14.09 5.34
CA ILE A 237 5.80 15.28 4.48
C ILE A 237 6.78 16.40 4.82
N LEU A 238 7.34 16.38 6.03
CA LEU A 238 8.37 17.31 6.50
C LEU A 238 9.80 16.73 6.39
N LEU A 239 9.92 15.51 5.88
CA LEU A 239 11.13 14.84 5.40
C LEU A 239 11.12 14.80 3.87
#